data_AF-A0A7S1Q3P0-F1
#
_entry.id   AF-A0A7S1Q3P0-F1
#
_cell.length_a   1.000
_cell.length_b   1.000
_cell.length_c   1.000
_cell.angle_alpha   90.00
_cell.angle_beta   90.00
_cell.angle_gamma   90.00
#
_symmetry.space_group_name_H-M   'P 1'
#
loop_
_entity.id
_entity.type
_entity.pdbx_description
1 polymer ?
#
loop_
_entity_poly.entity_id
_entity_poly.type
_entity_poly.pdbx_seq_one_letter_code
_entity_poly.pdbx_strand_id
1 'polypeptide(L)'
;MAGDGHSSDGAEAGEFPPMSNMAQVLYEDIMKDVEAVLAQKADNLWRRGQAELNKLQHERKQVVTCLRDLQDCQEQLLAEHTAMRSALVDITTKLEFVATEMREAIRSMPQRASGWPVESSSANMGQHAVPFVAPMPQSLAGVSCSTTGFAKSPSCIGLQSPGHHAASTRGLPAACAAAAAACVAAQAAVAASTASP
;
A
#
# COMPACT_ATOMS: atom_id res chain seq x y z
N MET A 1 -57.26 12.91 22.29
CA MET A 1 -56.71 14.27 22.43
C MET A 1 -57.24 15.09 21.28
N ALA A 2 -58.24 15.90 21.59
CA ALA A 2 -58.83 16.88 20.69
C ALA A 2 -57.90 18.09 20.63
N GLY A 3 -57.65 18.61 19.43
CA GLY A 3 -56.88 19.83 19.20
C GLY A 3 -57.71 20.73 18.31
N ASP A 4 -58.21 21.81 18.92
CA ASP A 4 -59.14 22.79 18.39
C ASP A 4 -58.71 23.45 17.09
N GLY A 5 -59.72 23.73 16.28
CA GLY A 5 -59.63 24.59 15.11
C GLY A 5 -59.32 26.03 15.51
N HIS A 6 -58.38 26.62 14.79
CA HIS A 6 -58.20 28.07 14.76
C HIS A 6 -58.61 28.55 13.37
N SER A 7 -59.87 28.95 13.26
CA SER A 7 -60.36 29.82 12.18
C SER A 7 -59.62 31.15 12.29
N SER A 8 -58.67 31.37 11.38
CA SER A 8 -58.14 32.70 11.10
C SER A 8 -58.78 33.18 9.80
N ASP A 9 -60.06 33.56 9.90
CA ASP A 9 -60.75 34.37 8.91
C ASP A 9 -60.16 35.78 8.95
N GLY A 10 -59.55 36.21 7.84
CA GLY A 10 -58.98 37.56 7.74
C GLY A 10 -57.80 37.68 6.78
N ALA A 11 -57.87 37.06 5.60
CA ALA A 11 -57.00 37.43 4.49
C ALA A 11 -57.82 38.27 3.52
N GLU A 12 -57.87 39.58 3.80
CA GLU A 12 -58.20 40.61 2.81
C GLU A 12 -57.46 40.27 1.51
N ALA A 13 -58.22 39.82 0.51
CA ALA A 13 -57.72 39.58 -0.82
C ALA A 13 -57.32 40.95 -1.39
N GLY A 14 -56.06 41.32 -1.14
CA GLY A 14 -55.41 42.42 -1.83
C GLY A 14 -55.44 42.11 -3.31
N GLU A 15 -56.48 42.61 -3.96
CA GLU A 15 -56.74 42.50 -5.38
C GLU A 15 -55.62 43.27 -6.07
N PHE A 16 -54.52 42.56 -6.35
CA PHE A 16 -53.40 43.13 -7.09
C PHE A 16 -53.96 43.64 -8.42
N PRO A 17 -53.73 44.92 -8.76
CA PRO A 17 -54.25 45.49 -9.99
C PRO A 17 -53.79 44.60 -11.17
N PRO A 18 -54.67 44.31 -12.14
CA PRO A 18 -54.35 43.43 -13.25
C PRO A 18 -53.08 43.94 -13.92
N MET A 19 -51.99 43.17 -13.77
CA MET A 19 -50.74 43.49 -14.43
C MET A 19 -51.02 43.56 -15.93
N SER A 20 -50.58 44.64 -16.58
CA SER A 20 -50.73 44.82 -18.01
C SER A 20 -50.29 43.54 -18.74
N ASN A 21 -51.10 43.01 -19.66
CA ASN A 21 -50.87 41.73 -20.35
C ASN A 21 -49.43 41.57 -20.89
N MET A 22 -48.77 42.68 -21.26
CA MET A 22 -47.38 42.69 -21.70
C MET A 22 -46.38 42.30 -20.59
N ALA A 23 -46.61 42.74 -19.36
CA ALA A 23 -45.76 42.40 -18.21
C ALA A 23 -45.88 40.91 -17.86
N GLN A 24 -47.08 40.34 -18.01
CA GLN A 24 -47.29 38.90 -17.81
C GLN A 24 -46.54 38.06 -18.86
N VAL A 25 -46.62 38.43 -20.14
CA VAL A 25 -45.87 37.75 -21.21
C VAL A 25 -44.36 37.80 -20.96
N LEU A 26 -43.84 38.97 -20.55
CA LEU A 26 -42.41 39.11 -20.22
C LEU A 26 -42.01 38.24 -19.02
N TYR A 27 -42.86 38.17 -17.99
CA TYR A 27 -42.60 37.32 -16.83
C TYR A 27 -42.56 35.83 -17.20
N GLU A 28 -43.54 35.37 -18.00
CA GLU A 28 -43.59 34.00 -18.49
C GLU A 28 -42.36 33.64 -19.32
N ASP A 29 -41.90 34.56 -20.17
CA ASP A 29 -40.69 34.37 -21.01
C ASP A 29 -39.41 34.26 -20.15
N ILE A 30 -39.22 35.18 -19.19
CA ILE A 30 -38.08 35.14 -18.26
C ILE A 30 -38.09 33.84 -17.43
N MET A 31 -39.26 33.45 -16.92
CA MET A 31 -39.39 32.23 -16.12
C MET A 31 -39.03 30.98 -16.95
N LYS A 32 -39.50 30.91 -18.19
CA LYS A 32 -39.18 29.83 -19.12
C LYS A 32 -37.68 29.76 -19.41
N ASP A 33 -37.02 30.90 -19.63
CA ASP A 33 -35.58 30.96 -19.83
C ASP A 33 -34.80 30.51 -18.59
N VAL A 34 -35.23 30.92 -17.40
CA VAL A 34 -34.64 30.48 -16.12
C VAL A 34 -34.77 28.97 -15.97
N GLU A 35 -35.95 28.40 -16.21
CA GLU A 35 -36.18 26.95 -16.16
C GLU A 35 -35.31 26.20 -17.16
N ALA A 36 -35.16 26.70 -18.39
CA ALA A 36 -34.30 26.11 -19.41
C ALA A 36 -32.83 26.09 -18.96
N VAL A 37 -32.32 27.19 -18.39
CA VAL A 37 -30.96 27.27 -17.86
C VAL A 37 -30.76 26.33 -16.67
N LEU A 38 -31.74 26.23 -15.77
CA LEU A 38 -31.67 25.31 -14.63
C LEU A 38 -31.65 23.85 -15.07
N ALA A 39 -32.50 23.47 -16.02
CA ALA A 39 -32.50 22.12 -16.61
C ALA A 39 -31.16 21.80 -17.27
N GLN A 40 -30.63 22.73 -18.08
CA GLN A 40 -29.32 22.56 -18.72
C GLN A 40 -28.18 22.38 -17.69
N LYS A 41 -28.19 23.16 -16.60
CA LYS A 41 -27.20 23.04 -15.53
C LYS A 41 -27.33 21.71 -14.78
N ALA A 42 -28.56 21.28 -14.49
CA ALA A 42 -28.82 19.99 -13.85
C ALA A 42 -28.27 18.83 -14.70
N ASP A 43 -28.52 18.85 -16.02
CA ASP A 43 -27.98 17.86 -16.95
C ASP A 43 -26.46 17.85 -17.01
N ASN A 44 -25.83 19.02 -17.04
CA ASN A 44 -24.37 19.14 -17.07
C ASN A 44 -23.73 18.60 -15.79
N LEU A 45 -24.30 18.93 -14.62
CA LEU A 45 -23.84 18.40 -13.33
C LEU A 45 -24.06 16.90 -13.25
N TRP A 46 -25.19 16.39 -13.75
CA TRP A 46 -25.47 14.96 -13.79
C TRP A 46 -24.44 14.20 -14.64
N ARG A 47 -24.18 14.66 -15.87
CA ARG A 47 -23.17 14.05 -16.75
C ARG A 47 -21.77 14.08 -16.12
N ARG A 48 -21.39 15.19 -15.49
CA ARG A 48 -20.13 15.29 -14.76
C ARG A 48 -20.07 14.32 -13.60
N GLY A 49 -21.14 14.22 -12.80
CA GLY A 49 -21.22 13.27 -11.69
C GLY A 49 -21.10 11.81 -12.14
N GLN A 50 -21.74 11.45 -13.25
CA GLN A 50 -21.60 10.12 -13.86
C GLN A 50 -20.16 9.85 -14.32
N ALA A 51 -19.51 10.82 -14.96
CA ALA A 51 -18.11 10.69 -15.39
C ALA A 51 -17.15 10.51 -14.19
N GLU A 52 -17.33 11.30 -13.13
CA GLU A 52 -16.53 11.19 -11.90
C GLU A 52 -16.78 9.85 -11.18
N LEU A 53 -18.02 9.36 -11.12
CA LEU A 53 -18.35 8.06 -10.52
C LEU A 53 -17.70 6.92 -11.29
N ASN A 54 -17.77 6.93 -12.62
CA ASN A 54 -17.13 5.93 -13.47
C ASN A 54 -15.60 5.94 -13.30
N LYS A 55 -15.00 7.13 -13.18
CA LYS A 55 -13.57 7.28 -12.89
C LYS A 55 -13.21 6.65 -11.54
N LEU A 56 -13.94 6.97 -10.47
CA LEU A 56 -13.69 6.40 -9.14
C LEU A 56 -13.88 4.88 -9.11
N GLN A 57 -14.86 4.35 -9.82
CA GLN A 57 -15.06 2.90 -9.95
C GLN A 57 -13.87 2.23 -10.66
N HIS A 58 -13.34 2.87 -11.70
CA HIS A 58 -12.15 2.38 -12.41
C HIS A 58 -10.90 2.41 -11.52
N GLU A 59 -10.66 3.52 -10.83
CA GLU A 59 -9.55 3.66 -9.87
C GLU A 59 -9.66 2.62 -8.75
N ARG A 60 -10.85 2.41 -8.19
CA ARG A 60 -11.09 1.36 -7.19
C ARG A 60 -10.73 -0.03 -7.72
N LYS A 61 -11.13 -0.36 -8.95
CA LYS A 61 -10.77 -1.64 -9.59
C LYS A 61 -9.26 -1.79 -9.71
N GLN A 62 -8.55 -0.75 -10.14
CA GLN A 62 -7.09 -0.77 -10.23
C GLN A 62 -6.42 -1.01 -8.87
N VAL A 63 -6.88 -0.33 -7.82
CA VAL A 63 -6.35 -0.51 -6.46
C VAL A 63 -6.58 -1.94 -5.97
N VAL A 64 -7.76 -2.51 -6.21
CA VAL A 64 -8.06 -3.90 -5.81
C VAL A 64 -7.17 -4.90 -6.55
N THR A 65 -6.92 -4.70 -7.85
CA THR A 65 -5.97 -5.54 -8.61
C THR A 65 -4.57 -5.43 -8.04
N CYS A 66 -4.07 -4.21 -7.80
CA CYS A 66 -2.74 -3.98 -7.23
C CYS A 66 -2.58 -4.63 -5.85
N LEU A 67 -3.59 -4.55 -4.98
CA LEU A 67 -3.57 -5.21 -3.67
C LEU A 67 -3.53 -6.73 -3.79
N ARG A 68 -4.21 -7.31 -4.78
CA ARG A 68 -4.15 -8.76 -5.05
C ARG A 68 -2.75 -9.16 -5.50
N ASP A 69 -2.16 -8.44 -6.45
CA ASP A 69 -0.82 -8.75 -6.96
C ASP A 69 0.24 -8.67 -5.84
N LEU A 70 0.09 -7.70 -4.92
CA LEU A 70 0.93 -7.59 -3.73
C LEU A 70 0.75 -8.76 -2.75
N GLN A 71 -0.50 -9.20 -2.55
CA GLN A 71 -0.78 -10.36 -1.72
C GLN A 71 -0.15 -11.63 -2.32
N ASP A 72 -0.31 -11.85 -3.61
CA ASP A 72 0.27 -13.00 -4.32
C ASP A 72 1.81 -13.01 -4.18
N CYS A 73 2.44 -11.83 -4.34
CA CYS A 73 3.88 -11.68 -4.14
C CYS A 73 4.31 -11.96 -2.68
N GLN A 74 3.52 -11.53 -1.69
CA GLN A 74 3.79 -11.78 -0.28
C GLN A 74 3.66 -13.27 0.05
N GLU A 75 2.65 -13.95 -0.48
CA GLU A 75 2.46 -15.39 -0.31
C GLU A 75 3.64 -16.18 -0.92
N GLN A 76 4.10 -15.80 -2.12
CA GLN A 76 5.29 -16.39 -2.73
C GLN A 76 6.53 -16.19 -1.85
N LEU A 77 6.78 -14.98 -1.36
CA LEU A 77 7.94 -14.67 -0.52
C LEU A 77 7.91 -15.47 0.79
N LEU A 78 6.74 -15.64 1.40
CA LEU A 78 6.58 -16.46 2.61
C LEU A 78 6.86 -17.94 2.33
N ALA A 79 6.45 -18.46 1.16
CA ALA A 79 6.75 -19.82 0.74
C ALA A 79 8.27 -20.03 0.57
N GLU A 80 8.95 -19.11 -0.12
CA GLU A 80 10.41 -19.15 -0.30
C GLU A 80 11.15 -19.05 1.05
N HIS A 81 10.72 -18.14 1.92
CA HIS A 81 11.28 -17.99 3.26
C HIS A 81 11.13 -19.28 4.08
N THR A 82 9.99 -19.95 3.98
CA THR A 82 9.74 -21.22 4.67
C THR A 82 10.64 -22.33 4.12
N ALA A 83 10.78 -22.41 2.80
CA ALA A 83 11.67 -23.37 2.13
C ALA A 83 13.14 -23.18 2.55
N MET A 84 13.63 -21.93 2.58
CA MET A 84 14.99 -21.63 3.05
C MET A 84 15.20 -22.03 4.51
N ARG A 85 14.24 -21.74 5.40
CA ARG A 85 14.31 -22.17 6.80
C ARG A 85 14.38 -23.69 6.93
N SER A 86 13.58 -24.42 6.15
CA SER A 86 13.63 -25.88 6.12
C SER A 86 15.01 -26.38 5.69
N ALA A 87 15.55 -25.83 4.60
CA ALA A 87 16.88 -26.21 4.10
C ALA A 87 18.00 -25.93 5.12
N LEU A 88 17.92 -24.81 5.85
CA LEU A 88 18.88 -24.50 6.92
C LEU A 88 18.81 -25.52 8.05
N VAL A 89 17.61 -25.92 8.49
CA VAL A 89 17.44 -26.96 9.51
C VAL A 89 18.06 -28.28 9.04
N ASP A 90 17.79 -28.69 7.80
CA ASP A 90 18.35 -29.93 7.23
C ASP A 90 19.89 -29.91 7.18
N ILE A 91 20.48 -28.77 6.80
CA ILE A 91 21.94 -28.58 6.80
C ILE A 91 22.48 -28.68 8.22
N THR A 92 21.86 -28.00 9.18
CA THR A 92 22.26 -28.06 10.59
C THR A 92 22.23 -29.50 11.11
N THR A 93 21.15 -30.26 10.85
CA THR A 93 21.06 -31.67 11.25
C THR A 93 22.15 -32.53 10.61
N LYS A 94 22.46 -32.32 9.32
CA LYS A 94 23.57 -33.04 8.66
C LYS A 94 24.94 -32.69 9.25
N LEU A 95 25.17 -31.44 9.60
CA LEU A 95 26.41 -31.00 10.25
C LEU A 95 26.55 -31.58 11.66
N GLU A 96 25.47 -31.62 12.44
CA GLU A 96 25.44 -32.26 13.76
C GLU A 96 25.76 -33.75 13.68
N PHE A 97 25.23 -34.44 12.67
CA PHE A 97 25.55 -35.85 12.39
C PHE A 97 27.05 -36.03 12.08
N VAL A 98 27.61 -35.25 11.15
CA VAL A 98 29.04 -35.31 10.80
C VAL A 98 29.93 -35.03 12.03
N ALA A 99 29.57 -34.04 12.85
CA ALA A 99 30.31 -33.74 14.08
C ALA A 99 30.27 -34.90 15.09
N THR A 100 29.17 -35.65 15.14
CA THR A 100 29.02 -36.84 15.97
C THR A 100 29.91 -37.97 15.46
N GLU A 101 29.84 -38.31 14.18
CA GLU A 101 30.68 -39.33 13.54
C GLU A 101 32.18 -39.03 13.70
N MET A 102 32.61 -37.77 13.48
CA MET A 102 34.00 -37.37 13.67
C MET A 102 34.46 -37.57 15.12
N ARG A 103 33.59 -37.26 16.10
CA ARG A 103 33.89 -37.46 17.52
C ARG A 103 34.01 -38.95 17.87
N GLU A 104 33.21 -39.80 17.25
CA GLU A 104 33.29 -41.26 17.41
C GLU A 104 34.53 -41.86 16.75
N ALA A 105 34.86 -41.41 15.54
CA ALA A 105 36.07 -41.83 14.83
C ALA A 105 37.33 -41.53 15.67
N ILE A 106 37.43 -40.32 16.24
CA ILE A 106 38.53 -39.93 17.14
C ILE A 106 38.57 -40.83 18.39
N ARG A 107 37.41 -41.20 18.97
CA ARG A 107 37.34 -42.09 20.13
C ARG A 107 37.73 -43.53 19.81
N SER A 108 37.42 -44.00 18.60
CA SER A 108 37.70 -45.37 18.16
C SER A 108 39.16 -45.61 17.74
N MET A 109 39.89 -44.54 17.38
CA MET A 109 41.30 -44.67 17.07
C MET A 109 42.03 -45.20 18.32
N PRO A 110 42.81 -46.30 18.21
CA PRO A 110 43.64 -46.75 19.31
C PRO A 110 44.47 -45.56 19.74
N GLN A 111 44.33 -45.14 21.00
CA GLN A 111 45.31 -44.26 21.62
C GLN A 111 46.61 -45.06 21.59
N ARG A 112 47.36 -44.97 20.47
CA ARG A 112 48.74 -45.39 20.43
C ARG A 112 49.34 -44.63 21.59
N ALA A 113 49.67 -45.36 22.65
CA ALA A 113 50.34 -44.85 23.82
C ALA A 113 51.64 -44.26 23.32
N SER A 114 51.57 -43.00 22.90
CA SER A 114 52.68 -42.18 22.55
C SER A 114 53.31 -41.87 23.90
N GLY A 115 54.08 -42.83 24.40
CA GLY A 115 55.06 -42.66 25.47
C GLY A 115 56.18 -41.76 24.98
N TRP A 116 55.81 -40.58 24.49
CA TRP A 116 56.72 -39.47 24.36
C TRP A 116 56.83 -38.92 25.79
N PRO A 117 58.01 -38.98 26.42
CA PRO A 117 58.21 -38.36 27.71
C PRO A 117 57.98 -36.86 27.51
N VAL A 118 56.84 -36.38 27.99
CA VAL A 118 56.59 -34.96 28.18
C VAL A 118 57.50 -34.53 29.32
N GLU A 119 58.73 -34.15 28.98
CA GLU A 119 59.53 -33.31 29.86
C GLU A 119 58.73 -32.05 30.14
N SER A 120 58.48 -31.86 31.43
CA SER A 120 57.72 -30.77 32.02
C SER A 120 58.44 -29.44 31.80
N SER A 121 58.28 -28.83 30.63
CA SER A 121 58.70 -27.45 30.42
C SER A 121 57.54 -26.52 30.69
N SER A 122 57.42 -26.20 31.98
CA SER A 122 56.57 -25.16 32.54
C SER A 122 56.96 -23.81 31.97
N ALA A 123 56.21 -23.30 31.00
CA ALA A 123 56.24 -21.89 30.60
C ALA A 123 54.81 -21.41 30.35
N ASN A 124 54.15 -21.18 31.47
CA ASN A 124 53.03 -20.27 31.65
C ASN A 124 53.35 -18.90 31.00
N MET A 125 52.74 -18.56 29.87
CA MET A 125 52.45 -17.17 29.48
C MET A 125 51.44 -17.15 28.33
N GLY A 126 50.28 -16.53 28.58
CA GLY A 126 49.36 -16.11 27.51
C GLY A 126 48.03 -16.87 27.50
N GLN A 127 47.18 -16.60 28.50
CA GLN A 127 45.74 -16.82 28.37
C GLN A 127 45.21 -15.92 27.25
N HIS A 128 45.23 -16.43 26.00
CA HIS A 128 44.50 -15.80 24.91
C HIS A 128 43.03 -16.20 25.05
N ALA A 129 42.25 -15.28 25.61
CA ALA A 129 40.80 -15.32 25.62
C ALA A 129 40.30 -15.59 24.19
N VAL A 130 39.70 -16.76 23.98
CA VAL A 130 38.94 -17.04 22.77
C VAL A 130 37.81 -15.99 22.69
N PRO A 131 37.68 -15.26 21.58
CA PRO A 131 36.62 -14.27 21.44
C PRO A 131 35.28 -15.00 21.46
N PHE A 132 34.53 -14.77 22.53
CA PHE A 132 33.12 -15.10 22.64
C PHE A 132 32.39 -14.44 21.47
N VAL A 133 32.03 -15.23 20.46
CA VAL A 133 31.19 -14.80 19.34
C VAL A 133 29.80 -14.58 19.93
N ALA A 134 29.47 -13.33 20.23
CA ALA A 134 28.15 -12.96 20.72
C ALA A 134 27.08 -13.38 19.69
N PRO A 135 25.98 -14.00 20.13
CA PRO A 135 24.86 -14.33 19.25
C PRO A 135 24.33 -13.02 18.64
N MET A 136 24.42 -12.91 17.33
CA MET A 136 23.93 -11.77 16.58
C MET A 136 22.44 -11.60 16.86
N PRO A 137 21.97 -10.46 17.41
CA PRO A 137 20.54 -10.24 17.59
C PRO A 137 19.89 -10.13 16.22
N GLN A 138 19.03 -11.10 15.89
CA GLN A 138 18.11 -11.03 14.75
C GLN A 138 17.06 -9.95 15.05
N SER A 139 17.44 -8.68 14.97
CA SER A 139 16.49 -7.58 14.93
C SER A 139 16.11 -7.33 13.48
N LEU A 140 15.15 -8.12 13.00
CA LEU A 140 14.30 -7.75 11.87
C LEU A 140 13.39 -6.61 12.35
N ALA A 141 13.97 -5.43 12.55
CA ALA A 141 13.21 -4.21 12.67
C ALA A 141 12.53 -4.01 11.31
N GLY A 142 11.21 -4.22 11.31
CA GLY A 142 10.37 -4.05 10.14
C GLY A 142 10.70 -2.73 9.46
N VAL A 143 10.93 -2.81 8.15
CA VAL A 143 10.86 -1.66 7.26
C VAL A 143 9.44 -1.13 7.38
N SER A 144 9.24 -0.24 8.35
CA SER A 144 8.05 0.57 8.48
C SER A 144 8.06 1.47 7.26
N CYS A 145 7.36 1.04 6.22
CA CYS A 145 7.02 1.89 5.10
C CYS A 145 6.12 2.99 5.67
N SER A 146 6.73 4.08 6.10
CA SER A 146 6.06 5.31 6.50
C SER A 146 5.35 5.82 5.26
N THR A 147 4.11 5.39 5.11
CA THR A 147 3.16 5.94 4.16
C THR A 147 3.12 7.42 4.45
N THR A 148 3.66 8.21 3.53
CA THR A 148 3.66 9.67 3.63
C THR A 148 2.23 10.11 3.88
N GLY A 149 2.05 10.75 5.04
CA GLY A 149 0.77 11.30 5.45
C GLY A 149 0.21 12.16 4.33
N PHE A 150 -0.99 11.81 3.90
CA PHE A 150 -1.90 12.70 3.20
C PHE A 150 -2.17 13.91 4.10
N ALA A 151 -1.25 14.87 4.11
CA ALA A 151 -1.51 16.20 4.63
C ALA A 151 -2.50 16.86 3.66
N LYS A 152 -3.77 16.76 4.03
CA LYS A 152 -4.90 17.47 3.44
C LYS A 152 -4.61 18.97 3.51
N SER A 153 -4.09 19.54 2.42
CA SER A 153 -3.95 20.98 2.27
C SER A 153 -5.33 21.64 2.29
N PRO A 154 -5.54 22.70 3.09
CA PRO A 154 -6.75 23.48 3.04
C PRO A 154 -6.70 24.40 1.82
N SER A 155 -7.69 24.24 0.95
CA SER A 155 -8.35 25.28 0.14
C SER A 155 -7.49 26.51 -0.24
N CYS A 156 -6.82 26.44 -1.38
CA CYS A 156 -6.51 27.65 -2.16
C CYS A 156 -7.61 27.81 -3.21
N ILE A 157 -8.53 28.74 -2.95
CA ILE A 157 -9.43 29.33 -3.93
C ILE A 157 -8.54 30.13 -4.90
N GLY A 158 -8.14 29.49 -5.99
CA GLY A 158 -7.36 30.09 -7.08
C GLY A 158 -8.24 30.33 -8.28
N LEU A 159 -8.35 31.59 -8.68
CA LEU A 159 -9.04 32.06 -9.89
C LEU A 159 -8.56 31.30 -11.14
N GLN A 160 -9.53 30.88 -11.95
CA GLN A 160 -9.33 30.24 -13.25
C GLN A 160 -8.52 31.14 -14.19
N SER A 161 -7.46 30.57 -14.77
CA SER A 161 -6.80 31.07 -15.98
C SER A 161 -7.08 30.10 -17.13
N PRO A 162 -7.50 30.55 -18.32
CA PRO A 162 -7.80 29.68 -19.44
C PRO A 162 -6.54 29.43 -20.30
N GLY A 163 -6.34 28.16 -20.69
CA GLY A 163 -5.48 27.80 -21.81
C GLY A 163 -4.23 27.03 -21.42
N HIS A 164 -4.26 25.71 -21.67
CA HIS A 164 -3.31 24.96 -22.51
C HIS A 164 -3.56 23.46 -22.27
N HIS A 165 -4.12 22.79 -23.28
CA HIS A 165 -4.26 21.34 -23.32
C HIS A 165 -2.87 20.71 -23.49
N ALA A 166 -2.20 20.42 -22.38
CA ALA A 166 -1.11 19.46 -22.35
C ALA A 166 -1.70 18.06 -22.15
N ALA A 167 -1.28 17.13 -23.00
CA ALA A 167 -1.75 15.75 -23.04
C ALA A 167 -1.74 15.12 -21.63
N SER A 168 -2.95 14.82 -21.15
CA SER A 168 -3.19 14.08 -19.92
C SER A 168 -2.76 12.64 -20.12
N THR A 169 -1.49 12.34 -19.85
CA THR A 169 -1.04 10.98 -19.61
C THR A 169 -1.77 10.51 -18.36
N ARG A 170 -2.66 9.54 -18.54
CA ARG A 170 -3.41 8.85 -17.49
C ARG A 170 -2.45 8.40 -16.41
N GLY A 171 -2.39 9.19 -15.33
CA GLY A 171 -1.60 8.89 -14.16
C GLY A 171 -2.17 7.66 -13.49
N LEU A 172 -1.51 6.52 -13.68
CA LEU A 172 -1.46 5.53 -12.61
C LEU A 172 -0.89 6.25 -11.38
N PRO A 173 -1.42 6.00 -10.16
CA PRO A 173 -0.83 6.58 -8.97
C PRO A 173 0.66 6.25 -8.95
N ALA A 174 1.51 7.27 -8.93
CA ALA A 174 2.97 7.13 -9.08
C ALA A 174 3.58 6.07 -8.13
N ALA A 175 2.91 5.83 -6.99
CA ALA A 175 3.23 4.77 -6.04
C ALA A 175 3.10 3.34 -6.62
N CYS A 176 2.09 3.04 -7.44
CA CYS A 176 1.90 1.70 -8.02
C CYS A 176 2.90 1.40 -9.14
N ALA A 177 3.28 2.39 -9.94
CA ALA A 177 4.29 2.21 -10.98
C ALA A 177 5.68 1.90 -10.39
N ALA A 178 6.04 2.56 -9.28
CA ALA A 178 7.30 2.30 -8.59
C ALA A 178 7.33 0.90 -7.94
N ALA A 179 6.23 0.46 -7.33
CA ALA A 179 6.13 -0.86 -6.72
C ALA A 179 6.25 -2.00 -7.75
N ALA A 180 5.58 -1.87 -8.90
CA ALA A 180 5.67 -2.85 -9.98
C ALA A 180 7.10 -2.98 -10.55
N ALA A 181 7.79 -1.85 -10.74
CA ALA A 181 9.18 -1.85 -11.22
C ALA A 181 10.15 -2.52 -10.23
N ALA A 182 9.97 -2.30 -8.92
CA ALA A 182 10.79 -2.94 -7.90
C ALA A 182 10.58 -4.46 -7.85
N CYS A 183 9.34 -4.93 -8.02
CA CYS A 183 9.03 -6.36 -8.02
C CYS A 183 9.67 -7.09 -9.22
N VAL A 184 9.60 -6.50 -10.43
CA VAL A 184 10.24 -7.06 -11.63
C VAL A 184 11.77 -7.11 -11.47
N ALA A 185 12.38 -6.08 -10.89
CA ALA A 185 13.82 -6.07 -10.63
C ALA A 185 14.24 -7.16 -9.64
N ALA A 186 13.45 -7.41 -8.59
CA ALA A 186 13.72 -8.48 -7.63
C ALA A 186 13.62 -9.87 -8.28
N GLN A 187 12.60 -10.12 -9.11
CA GLN A 187 12.45 -11.39 -9.83
C GLN A 187 13.61 -11.64 -10.81
N ALA A 188 14.10 -10.61 -11.50
CA ALA A 188 15.25 -10.73 -12.39
C ALA A 188 16.54 -11.11 -11.65
N ALA A 189 16.75 -10.58 -10.44
CA ALA A 189 17.91 -10.91 -9.61
C ALA A 189 17.89 -12.37 -9.13
N VAL A 190 16.72 -12.88 -8.74
CA VAL A 190 16.55 -14.29 -8.34
C VAL A 190 16.79 -15.23 -9.53
N ALA A 191 16.24 -14.91 -10.70
CA ALA A 191 16.48 -15.68 -11.92
C ALA A 191 17.96 -15.75 -12.28
N ALA A 192 18.69 -14.64 -12.17
CA ALA A 192 20.13 -14.60 -12.43
C ALA A 192 20.95 -15.45 -11.44
N SER A 193 20.53 -15.55 -10.17
CA SER A 193 21.25 -16.33 -9.15
C SER A 193 21.08 -17.84 -9.32
N THR A 194 19.96 -18.29 -9.90
CA THR A 194 19.73 -19.72 -10.19
C THR A 194 20.38 -20.22 -11.48
N ALA A 195 20.86 -19.31 -12.34
CA ALA A 195 21.48 -19.65 -13.62
C ALA A 195 23.00 -19.86 -13.56
N SER A 196 23.63 -19.80 -12.37
CA SER A 196 25.06 -20.05 -12.21
C SER A 196 25.29 -21.51 -11.76
N PRO A 197 25.73 -22.40 -12.66
CA PRO A 197 26.06 -23.79 -12.35
C PRO A 197 27.34 -23.94 -11.53
#